data_AF-A0A0F9C8E8-F1
#
_entry.id   AF-A0A0F9C8E8-F1
#
_cell.length_a   1.000
_cell.length_b   1.000
_cell.length_c   1.000
_cell.angle_alpha   90.00
_cell.angle_beta   90.00
_cell.angle_gamma   90.00
#
_symmetry.space_group_name_H-M   'P 1'
#
loop_
_entity.id
_entity.type
_entity.pdbx_description
1 polymer ?
#
loop_
_entity_poly.entity_id
_entity_poly.type
_entity_poly.pdbx_seq_one_letter_code
_entity_poly.pdbx_strand_id
1 'polypeptide(L)'
;MSSDSYPCAINPSGRNAFCSKRRKGSALVIALMFLGLFAAFAIVCGTVGSTTLSQAENQSESQQARLSAESGVLYLSYLLKQGPLPSGATPQETLESAATYLTEQLNGSGAMKGASLIYDGAEILVPGISIGQFGGAFFGVITLADDDTIHVSVTGTAGETTRTIALNFEIQPDSRIFEFGVISEGRIVMGGNASLMGANDPSEANFYVTGQDAQEVFQLGGNVSIEGDLYAGLSDGYATLASNVTVAGVSWDDPSLSEHLHFGTDITPVPRPDTSVFIALATNVVTDVSGSGQIFANIVIPPNTNPTFSSDVVVNGVLYIQSPNHVTFAGKVTINGVIVTDDPGSGDVANNTITFAGQSTINGVDQLPDQPEFD
;
A
#
# COMPACT_ATOMS: atom_id res chain seq x y z
N MET A 1 -61.92 -10.40 72.95
CA MET A 1 -63.09 -10.98 72.28
C MET A 1 -62.90 -12.48 72.20
N SER A 2 -63.87 -13.20 72.77
CA SER A 2 -64.18 -14.63 72.73
C SER A 2 -63.07 -15.67 72.89
N SER A 3 -63.02 -16.22 74.10
CA SER A 3 -62.59 -17.56 74.46
C SER A 3 -63.55 -18.61 73.89
N ASP A 4 -63.09 -19.47 72.98
CA ASP A 4 -63.82 -20.70 72.62
C ASP A 4 -63.05 -21.94 73.07
N SER A 5 -63.59 -22.52 74.14
CA SER A 5 -63.22 -23.79 74.74
C SER A 5 -64.02 -24.90 74.06
N TYR A 6 -63.36 -25.80 73.33
CA TYR A 6 -63.99 -27.03 72.82
C TYR A 6 -63.75 -28.21 73.80
N PRO A 7 -64.80 -28.97 74.17
CA PRO A 7 -64.67 -30.15 75.02
C PRO A 7 -64.20 -31.37 74.22
N CYS A 8 -63.27 -32.13 74.80
CA CYS A 8 -62.76 -33.39 74.25
C CYS A 8 -63.74 -34.52 74.56
N ALA A 9 -64.32 -35.14 73.53
CA ALA A 9 -65.20 -36.30 73.66
C ALA A 9 -64.42 -37.56 74.07
N ILE A 10 -64.99 -38.33 74.99
CA ILE A 10 -64.50 -39.61 75.50
C ILE A 10 -65.10 -40.72 74.62
N ASN A 11 -64.26 -41.52 73.97
CA ASN A 11 -64.66 -42.69 73.20
C ASN A 11 -64.50 -43.97 74.04
N PRO A 12 -65.56 -44.76 74.32
CA PRO A 12 -65.48 -46.01 75.07
C PRO A 12 -65.17 -47.18 74.14
N SER A 13 -63.97 -47.20 73.57
CA SER A 13 -63.42 -48.40 72.94
C SER A 13 -61.96 -48.53 73.36
N GLY A 14 -61.67 -49.50 74.23
CA GLY A 14 -60.37 -49.72 74.88
C GLY A 14 -59.20 -49.89 73.91
N ARG A 15 -58.67 -48.78 73.43
CA ARG A 15 -57.36 -48.67 72.78
C ARG A 15 -56.57 -47.59 73.51
N ASN A 16 -55.40 -47.98 74.00
CA ASN A 16 -54.49 -47.15 74.78
C ASN A 16 -54.19 -45.83 74.05
N ALA A 17 -54.81 -44.73 74.50
CA ALA A 17 -54.46 -43.39 74.06
C ALA A 17 -53.13 -42.99 74.74
N PHE A 18 -52.03 -43.13 73.99
CA PHE A 18 -50.76 -42.53 74.39
C PHE A 18 -50.93 -41.01 74.45
N CYS A 19 -51.01 -40.48 75.66
CA CYS A 19 -50.94 -39.04 75.93
C CYS A 19 -49.50 -38.58 75.63
N SER A 20 -49.25 -38.16 74.40
CA SER A 20 -47.95 -37.61 74.01
C SER A 20 -47.80 -36.22 74.63
N LYS A 21 -46.84 -36.08 75.56
CA LYS A 21 -46.35 -34.79 76.05
C LYS A 21 -45.90 -33.98 74.82
N ARG A 22 -46.71 -32.99 74.43
CA ARG A 22 -46.50 -32.06 73.34
C ARG A 22 -45.11 -31.41 73.41
N ARG A 23 -44.14 -31.95 72.67
CA ARG A 23 -42.90 -31.25 72.27
C ARG A 23 -43.23 -30.30 71.12
N LYS A 24 -44.00 -29.24 71.37
CA LYS A 24 -44.37 -28.24 70.34
C LYS A 24 -43.27 -27.22 70.03
N GLY A 25 -42.21 -27.17 70.83
CA GLY A 25 -41.08 -26.25 70.61
C GLY A 25 -40.07 -26.72 69.56
N SER A 26 -39.81 -28.03 69.45
CA SER A 26 -38.74 -28.53 68.57
C SER A 26 -39.06 -28.40 67.08
N ALA A 27 -40.33 -28.58 66.68
CA ALA A 27 -40.73 -28.45 65.28
C ALA A 27 -40.61 -27.00 64.77
N LEU A 28 -40.91 -26.01 65.62
CA LEU A 28 -40.79 -24.59 65.29
C LEU A 28 -39.33 -24.16 65.18
N VAL A 29 -38.46 -24.65 66.07
CA VAL A 29 -37.01 -24.40 65.98
C VAL A 29 -36.43 -24.98 64.68
N ILE A 30 -36.81 -26.22 64.33
CA ILE A 30 -36.38 -26.85 63.07
C ILE A 30 -36.89 -26.07 61.85
N ALA A 31 -38.17 -25.65 61.85
CA ALA A 31 -38.73 -24.86 60.76
C ALA A 31 -38.03 -23.51 60.59
N LEU A 32 -37.69 -22.82 61.69
CA LEU A 32 -36.93 -21.57 61.64
C LEU A 32 -35.49 -21.77 61.15
N MET A 33 -34.85 -22.87 61.52
CA MET A 33 -33.52 -23.23 60.99
C MET A 33 -33.56 -23.49 59.48
N PHE A 34 -34.57 -24.24 59.00
CA PHE A 34 -34.74 -24.47 57.56
C PHE A 34 -35.05 -23.17 56.80
N LEU A 35 -35.93 -22.32 57.34
CA LEU A 35 -36.24 -21.02 56.72
C LEU A 35 -35.00 -20.13 56.61
N GLY A 36 -34.18 -20.07 57.67
CA GLY A 36 -32.92 -19.32 57.64
C GLY A 36 -31.95 -19.87 56.60
N LEU A 37 -31.83 -21.19 56.47
CA LEU A 37 -30.97 -21.84 55.48
C LEU A 37 -31.45 -21.59 54.05
N PHE A 38 -32.76 -21.70 53.78
CA PHE A 38 -33.31 -21.41 52.45
C PHE A 38 -33.24 -19.93 52.08
N ALA A 39 -33.41 -19.02 53.04
CA ALA A 39 -33.24 -17.59 52.81
C ALA A 39 -31.78 -17.26 52.46
N ALA A 40 -30.81 -17.81 53.21
CA ALA A 40 -29.39 -17.67 52.89
C ALA A 40 -29.05 -18.25 51.51
N PHE A 41 -29.56 -19.44 51.18
CA PHE A 41 -29.38 -20.08 49.88
C PHE A 41 -29.95 -19.24 48.74
N ALA A 42 -31.15 -18.68 48.90
CA ALA A 42 -31.78 -17.82 47.90
C ALA A 42 -30.95 -16.54 47.63
N ILE A 43 -30.41 -15.92 48.68
CA ILE A 43 -29.52 -14.75 48.55
C ILE A 43 -28.25 -15.15 47.78
N VAL A 44 -27.63 -16.29 48.14
CA VAL A 44 -26.43 -16.78 47.45
C VAL A 44 -26.72 -17.04 45.97
N CYS A 45 -27.81 -17.73 45.63
CA CYS A 45 -28.20 -17.96 44.23
C CYS A 45 -28.43 -16.66 43.46
N GLY A 46 -29.07 -15.66 44.10
CA GLY A 46 -29.25 -14.33 43.51
C GLY A 46 -27.91 -13.64 43.22
N THR A 47 -26.99 -13.64 44.19
CA THR A 47 -25.67 -13.02 44.04
C THR A 47 -24.81 -13.72 42.97
N VAL A 48 -24.80 -15.06 42.95
CA VAL A 48 -24.07 -15.84 41.94
C VAL A 48 -24.64 -15.57 40.56
N GLY A 49 -25.97 -15.55 40.40
CA GLY A 49 -26.62 -15.23 39.13
C GLY A 49 -26.24 -13.84 38.60
N SER A 50 -26.32 -12.81 39.45
CA SER A 50 -25.92 -11.45 39.06
C SER A 50 -24.44 -11.35 38.69
N THR A 51 -23.57 -12.06 39.43
CA THR A 51 -22.12 -12.07 39.15
C THR A 51 -21.83 -12.75 37.81
N THR A 52 -22.50 -13.87 37.52
CA THR A 52 -22.33 -14.58 36.23
C THR A 52 -22.83 -13.76 35.06
N LEU A 53 -23.91 -12.97 35.23
CA LEU A 53 -24.42 -12.10 34.17
C LEU A 53 -23.44 -10.97 33.89
N SER A 54 -22.99 -10.24 34.91
CA SER A 54 -22.01 -9.17 34.71
C SER A 54 -20.67 -9.68 34.18
N GLN A 55 -20.25 -10.89 34.56
CA GLN A 55 -19.07 -11.52 33.98
C GLN A 55 -19.26 -11.84 32.48
N ALA A 56 -20.44 -12.32 32.09
CA ALA A 56 -20.77 -12.60 30.70
C ALA A 56 -20.86 -11.29 29.87
N GLU A 57 -21.47 -10.24 30.42
CA GLU A 57 -21.52 -8.91 29.80
C GLU A 57 -20.11 -8.34 29.59
N ASN A 58 -19.27 -8.34 30.63
CA ASN A 58 -17.88 -7.87 30.53
C ASN A 58 -17.06 -8.69 29.51
N GLN A 59 -17.26 -10.01 29.44
CA GLN A 59 -16.61 -10.84 28.43
C GLN A 59 -17.10 -10.52 27.02
N SER A 60 -18.40 -10.33 26.84
CA SER A 60 -19.01 -9.95 25.56
C SER A 60 -18.49 -8.60 25.08
N GLU A 61 -18.54 -7.57 25.93
CA GLU A 61 -18.03 -6.23 25.62
C GLU A 61 -16.53 -6.25 25.35
N SER A 62 -15.76 -6.99 26.15
CA SER A 62 -14.31 -7.13 25.91
C SER A 62 -13.99 -7.80 24.59
N GLN A 63 -14.77 -8.80 24.16
CA GLN A 63 -14.59 -9.44 22.85
C GLN A 63 -15.00 -8.49 21.72
N GLN A 64 -16.10 -7.76 21.91
CA GLN A 64 -16.59 -6.81 20.91
C GLN A 64 -15.64 -5.61 20.74
N ALA A 65 -15.08 -5.07 21.82
CA ALA A 65 -14.07 -4.02 21.78
C ALA A 65 -12.80 -4.51 21.07
N ARG A 66 -12.40 -5.77 21.28
CA ARG A 66 -11.28 -6.39 20.57
C ARG A 66 -11.56 -6.54 19.07
N LEU A 67 -12.71 -7.09 18.68
CA LEU A 67 -13.10 -7.22 17.27
C LEU A 67 -13.16 -5.86 16.57
N SER A 68 -13.59 -4.83 17.31
CA SER A 68 -13.61 -3.45 16.84
C SER A 68 -12.19 -2.92 16.57
N ALA A 69 -11.26 -3.19 17.49
CA ALA A 69 -9.85 -2.85 17.30
C ALA A 69 -9.22 -3.61 16.12
N GLU A 70 -9.44 -4.92 16.02
CA GLU A 70 -8.91 -5.76 14.92
C GLU A 70 -9.41 -5.27 13.55
N SER A 71 -10.69 -4.92 13.45
CA SER A 71 -11.27 -4.36 12.23
C SER A 71 -10.63 -3.03 11.85
N GLY A 72 -10.41 -2.15 12.84
CA GLY A 72 -9.75 -0.87 12.62
C GLY A 72 -8.29 -1.00 12.20
N VAL A 73 -7.55 -1.94 12.81
CA VAL A 73 -6.17 -2.26 12.40
C VAL A 73 -6.14 -2.72 10.96
N LEU A 74 -6.99 -3.68 10.57
CA LEU A 74 -7.03 -4.17 9.18
C LEU A 74 -7.36 -3.05 8.19
N TYR A 75 -8.30 -2.19 8.55
CA TYR A 75 -8.70 -1.05 7.73
C TYR A 75 -7.55 -0.03 7.54
N LEU A 76 -6.90 0.38 8.63
CA LEU A 76 -5.76 1.31 8.55
C LEU A 76 -4.56 0.68 7.84
N SER A 77 -4.29 -0.60 8.07
CA SER A 77 -3.23 -1.34 7.38
C SER A 77 -3.47 -1.36 5.87
N TYR A 78 -4.71 -1.56 5.45
CA TYR A 78 -5.08 -1.55 4.04
C TYR A 78 -4.85 -0.18 3.40
N LEU A 79 -5.28 0.90 4.07
CA LEU A 79 -5.06 2.25 3.58
C LEU A 79 -3.56 2.59 3.51
N LEU A 80 -2.80 2.29 4.55
CA LEU A 80 -1.36 2.58 4.59
C LEU A 80 -0.59 1.83 3.49
N LYS A 81 -0.99 0.61 3.12
CA LYS A 81 -0.37 -0.15 2.02
C LYS A 81 -0.59 0.48 0.64
N GLN A 82 -1.62 1.31 0.48
CA GLN A 82 -1.96 1.96 -0.80
C GLN A 82 -1.39 3.37 -0.91
N GLY A 83 -0.93 3.94 0.21
CA GLY A 83 -0.41 5.30 0.24
C GLY A 83 0.91 5.39 -0.53
N PRO A 84 1.07 6.35 -1.46
CA PRO A 84 2.35 6.58 -2.10
C PRO A 84 3.34 7.10 -1.06
N LEU A 85 4.51 6.46 -0.98
CA LEU A 85 5.62 6.92 -0.18
C LEU A 85 6.67 7.56 -1.11
N PRO A 86 7.06 8.83 -0.88
CA PRO A 86 8.07 9.47 -1.70
C PRO A 86 9.42 8.76 -1.54
N SER A 87 10.10 8.49 -2.65
CA SER A 87 11.42 7.86 -2.64
C SER A 87 12.46 8.78 -2.02
N GLY A 88 13.24 8.28 -1.06
CA GLY A 88 14.28 9.06 -0.38
C GLY A 88 13.75 10.12 0.59
N ALA A 89 12.46 10.07 0.93
CA ALA A 89 11.87 10.95 1.91
C ALA A 89 12.48 10.72 3.30
N THR A 90 12.67 11.80 4.04
CA THR A 90 12.95 11.72 5.47
C THR A 90 11.79 11.01 6.20
N PRO A 91 12.03 10.40 7.38
CA PRO A 91 10.96 9.74 8.14
C PRO A 91 9.75 10.67 8.37
N GLN A 92 10.04 11.95 8.60
CA GLN A 92 9.05 12.99 8.80
C GLN A 92 8.20 13.24 7.54
N GLU A 93 8.83 13.36 6.37
CA GLU A 93 8.15 13.52 5.08
C GLU A 93 7.32 12.29 4.72
N THR A 94 7.78 11.09 5.11
CA THR A 94 7.00 9.85 4.97
C THR A 94 5.72 9.92 5.79
N LEU A 95 5.80 10.35 7.06
CA LEU A 95 4.62 10.52 7.91
C LEU A 95 3.69 11.62 7.38
N GLU A 96 4.23 12.72 6.87
CA GLU A 96 3.45 13.81 6.25
C GLU A 96 2.75 13.35 4.96
N SER A 97 3.41 12.57 4.11
CA SER A 97 2.81 11.96 2.92
C SER A 97 1.69 10.99 3.31
N ALA A 98 1.91 10.14 4.31
CA ALA A 98 0.89 9.24 4.82
C ALA A 98 -0.31 10.01 5.41
N ALA A 99 -0.06 11.12 6.13
CA ALA A 99 -1.11 11.98 6.66
C ALA A 99 -1.94 12.63 5.54
N THR A 100 -1.27 13.12 4.49
CA THR A 100 -1.92 13.72 3.31
C THR A 100 -2.79 12.69 2.59
N TYR A 101 -2.24 11.51 2.32
CA TYR A 101 -2.98 10.41 1.69
C TYR A 101 -4.20 9.98 2.53
N LEU A 102 -4.03 9.76 3.83
CA LEU A 102 -5.13 9.37 4.71
C LEU A 102 -6.20 10.46 4.82
N THR A 103 -5.79 11.73 4.81
CA THR A 103 -6.70 12.88 4.78
C THR A 103 -7.57 12.84 3.53
N GLU A 104 -6.99 12.61 2.36
CA GLU A 104 -7.72 12.50 1.09
C GLU A 104 -8.70 11.32 1.05
N GLN A 105 -8.30 10.17 1.62
CA GLN A 105 -9.15 8.97 1.62
C GLN A 105 -10.26 9.03 2.69
N LEU A 106 -10.00 9.60 3.86
CA LEU A 106 -10.93 9.56 4.99
C LEU A 106 -11.78 10.82 5.12
N ASN A 107 -11.23 12.02 4.91
CA ASN A 107 -11.99 13.25 5.15
C ASN A 107 -13.12 13.39 4.13
N GLY A 108 -14.33 13.62 4.65
CA GLY A 108 -15.54 13.66 3.82
C GLY A 108 -16.13 12.29 3.46
N SER A 109 -15.45 11.19 3.81
CA SER A 109 -16.02 9.85 3.67
C SER A 109 -17.24 9.66 4.58
N GLY A 110 -18.20 8.83 4.15
CA GLY A 110 -19.37 8.49 4.96
C GLY A 110 -19.04 7.81 6.29
N ALA A 111 -17.86 7.18 6.38
CA ALA A 111 -17.38 6.50 7.59
C ALA A 111 -17.09 7.49 8.74
N MET A 112 -16.62 8.70 8.40
CA MET A 112 -16.18 9.70 9.38
C MET A 112 -17.32 10.57 9.93
N LYS A 113 -18.51 10.53 9.32
CA LYS A 113 -19.71 11.31 9.74
C LYS A 113 -19.42 12.80 10.02
N GLY A 114 -18.52 13.40 9.24
CA GLY A 114 -18.12 14.81 9.38
C GLY A 114 -16.96 15.07 10.34
N ALA A 115 -16.39 14.04 10.98
CA ALA A 115 -15.10 14.16 11.66
C ALA A 115 -13.97 14.26 10.61
N SER A 116 -12.84 14.81 11.04
CA SER A 116 -11.64 14.93 10.22
C SER A 116 -10.44 14.36 10.96
N LEU A 117 -9.51 13.80 10.18
CA LEU A 117 -8.21 13.39 10.66
C LEU A 117 -7.41 14.62 11.13
N ILE A 118 -6.64 14.45 12.21
CA ILE A 118 -5.80 15.51 12.78
C ILE A 118 -4.34 15.05 12.65
N TYR A 119 -3.49 15.91 12.09
CA TYR A 119 -2.05 15.73 12.04
C TYR A 119 -1.39 16.94 12.69
N ASP A 120 -0.53 16.72 13.69
CA ASP A 120 0.13 17.78 14.46
C ASP A 120 1.64 17.92 14.16
N GLY A 121 2.15 17.12 13.22
CA GLY A 121 3.57 17.04 12.91
C GLY A 121 4.31 15.90 13.64
N ALA A 122 3.70 15.19 14.58
CA ALA A 122 4.32 14.04 15.25
C ALA A 122 3.42 12.80 15.23
N GLU A 123 2.11 13.00 15.31
CA GLU A 123 1.12 11.94 15.30
C GLU A 123 -0.05 12.24 14.37
N ILE A 124 -0.61 11.17 13.80
CA ILE A 124 -1.85 11.20 13.03
C ILE A 124 -2.95 10.60 13.91
N LEU A 125 -3.93 11.40 14.25
CA LEU A 125 -5.10 10.99 15.04
C LEU A 125 -6.28 10.72 14.10
N VAL A 126 -6.67 9.45 14.04
CA VAL A 126 -7.87 8.99 13.36
C VAL A 126 -9.04 9.02 14.35
N PRO A 127 -10.06 9.86 14.14
CA PRO A 127 -11.20 9.96 15.04
C PRO A 127 -12.04 8.68 15.05
N GLY A 128 -12.99 8.60 15.98
CA GLY A 128 -13.84 7.42 16.15
C GLY A 128 -14.68 7.08 14.91
N ILE A 129 -14.36 5.96 14.26
CA ILE A 129 -15.12 5.38 13.16
C ILE A 129 -16.05 4.30 13.73
N SER A 130 -17.36 4.48 13.52
CA SER A 130 -18.39 3.57 14.02
C SER A 130 -18.60 2.38 13.09
N ILE A 131 -18.59 1.17 13.63
CA ILE A 131 -18.60 -0.11 12.88
C ILE A 131 -20.03 -0.67 12.71
N GLY A 132 -21.00 0.22 12.48
CA GLY A 132 -22.39 -0.14 12.22
C GLY A 132 -23.26 -0.34 13.47
N GLN A 133 -24.29 -1.18 13.35
CA GLN A 133 -25.47 -1.19 14.24
C GLN A 133 -25.21 -1.73 15.65
N PHE A 134 -24.08 -2.41 15.87
CA PHE A 134 -23.75 -3.04 17.15
C PHE A 134 -23.09 -2.08 18.16
N GLY A 135 -22.97 -0.79 17.84
CA GLY A 135 -22.51 0.23 18.78
C GLY A 135 -20.99 0.25 19.04
N GLY A 136 -20.22 -0.55 18.30
CA GLY A 136 -18.76 -0.49 18.35
C GLY A 136 -18.20 0.69 17.56
N ALA A 137 -17.06 1.21 18.00
CA ALA A 137 -16.26 2.17 17.26
C ALA A 137 -14.78 1.91 17.49
N PHE A 138 -13.93 2.32 16.56
CA PHE A 138 -12.48 2.35 16.75
C PHE A 138 -11.92 3.73 16.43
N PHE A 139 -10.82 4.08 17.08
CA PHE A 139 -10.01 5.24 16.75
C PHE A 139 -8.54 4.81 16.67
N GLY A 140 -7.74 5.54 15.91
CA GLY A 140 -6.36 5.17 15.61
C GLY A 140 -5.40 6.30 15.92
N VAL A 141 -4.17 5.94 16.29
CA VAL A 141 -3.02 6.82 16.41
C VAL A 141 -1.90 6.22 15.59
N ILE A 142 -1.32 7.00 14.68
CA ILE A 142 -0.20 6.59 13.84
C ILE A 142 0.98 7.51 14.14
N THR A 143 2.13 6.93 14.46
CA THR A 143 3.37 7.64 14.82
C THR A 143 4.57 6.95 14.18
N LEU A 144 5.70 7.65 14.06
CA LEU A 144 6.98 7.00 13.76
C LEU A 144 7.54 6.35 15.03
N ALA A 145 7.92 5.08 14.94
CA ALA A 145 8.66 4.40 16.01
C ALA A 145 10.18 4.62 15.85
N ASP A 146 10.66 4.60 14.61
CA ASP A 146 12.03 4.88 14.19
C ASP A 146 12.01 5.38 12.73
N ASP A 147 13.18 5.51 12.10
CA ASP A 147 13.32 6.09 10.77
C ASP A 147 12.61 5.28 9.67
N ASP A 148 12.48 3.96 9.87
CA ASP A 148 11.92 3.03 8.89
C ASP A 148 10.65 2.31 9.40
N THR A 149 10.13 2.66 10.58
CA THR A 149 9.01 1.95 11.21
C THR A 149 7.87 2.88 11.58
N ILE A 150 6.69 2.60 11.02
CA ILE A 150 5.43 3.26 11.40
C ILE A 150 4.72 2.42 12.47
N HIS A 151 4.47 3.02 13.62
CA HIS A 151 3.64 2.44 14.67
C HIS A 151 2.17 2.84 14.48
N VAL A 152 1.30 1.85 14.43
CA VAL A 152 -0.16 2.05 14.33
C VAL A 152 -0.80 1.44 15.56
N SER A 153 -1.43 2.28 16.37
CA SER A 153 -2.18 1.88 17.56
C SER A 153 -3.67 2.14 17.36
N VAL A 154 -4.49 1.11 17.44
CA VAL A 154 -5.94 1.21 17.26
C VAL A 154 -6.64 0.78 18.52
N THR A 155 -7.53 1.63 19.02
CA THR A 155 -8.36 1.36 20.18
C THR A 155 -9.80 1.16 19.76
N GLY A 156 -10.31 -0.04 19.96
CA GLY A 156 -11.72 -0.40 19.79
C GLY A 156 -12.51 -0.24 21.08
N THR A 157 -13.79 0.10 20.94
CA THR A 157 -14.71 0.41 22.04
C THR A 157 -16.00 -0.40 21.89
N ALA A 158 -16.54 -0.89 23.01
CA ALA A 158 -17.87 -1.47 23.12
C ALA A 158 -18.43 -1.18 24.51
N GLY A 159 -19.47 -0.33 24.59
CA GLY A 159 -19.94 0.18 25.88
C GLY A 159 -18.87 1.02 26.57
N GLU A 160 -18.53 0.67 27.81
CA GLU A 160 -17.44 1.31 28.59
C GLU A 160 -16.10 0.58 28.44
N THR A 161 -16.10 -0.59 27.77
CA THR A 161 -14.92 -1.42 27.62
C THR A 161 -14.11 -1.01 26.39
N THR A 162 -12.79 -0.85 26.56
CA THR A 162 -11.86 -0.54 25.47
C THR A 162 -10.77 -1.60 25.35
N ARG A 163 -10.30 -1.85 24.12
CA ARG A 163 -9.15 -2.71 23.82
C ARG A 163 -8.28 -2.05 22.77
N THR A 164 -6.98 -2.07 23.00
CA THR A 164 -5.99 -1.48 22.08
C THR A 164 -5.14 -2.57 21.48
N ILE A 165 -4.94 -2.51 20.17
CA ILE A 165 -4.03 -3.36 19.40
C ILE A 165 -3.06 -2.43 18.68
N ALA A 166 -1.79 -2.78 18.70
CA ALA A 166 -0.77 -2.01 18.00
C ALA A 166 0.07 -2.91 17.09
N LEU A 167 0.46 -2.37 15.94
CA LEU A 167 1.34 -2.99 14.95
C LEU A 167 2.47 -2.03 14.58
N ASN A 168 3.61 -2.60 14.20
CA ASN A 168 4.73 -1.88 13.61
C ASN A 168 4.83 -2.30 12.13
N PHE A 169 4.88 -1.32 11.23
CA PHE A 169 5.08 -1.50 9.80
C PHE A 169 6.47 -1.04 9.43
N GLU A 170 7.26 -1.93 8.84
CA GLU A 170 8.56 -1.59 8.26
C GLU A 170 8.36 -1.01 6.86
N ILE A 171 8.92 0.16 6.62
CA ILE A 171 8.95 0.83 5.33
C ILE A 171 10.10 0.20 4.54
N GLN A 172 9.78 -0.39 3.40
CA GLN A 172 10.79 -0.92 2.49
C GLN A 172 10.66 -0.25 1.12
N PRO A 173 11.77 0.15 0.50
CA PRO A 173 11.74 0.66 -0.87
C PRO A 173 11.23 -0.45 -1.81
N ASP A 174 10.33 -0.10 -2.72
CA ASP A 174 9.88 -1.03 -3.75
C ASP A 174 11.03 -1.23 -4.76
N SER A 175 11.75 -2.35 -4.64
CA SER A 175 12.84 -2.69 -5.55
C SER A 175 12.37 -3.32 -6.86
N ARG A 176 11.06 -3.57 -7.03
CA ARG A 176 10.53 -4.23 -8.23
C ARG A 176 10.82 -3.45 -9.50
N ILE A 177 10.95 -2.12 -9.43
CA ILE A 177 11.35 -1.29 -10.57
C ILE A 177 12.73 -1.69 -11.15
N PHE A 178 13.60 -2.33 -10.36
CA PHE A 178 14.91 -2.76 -10.83
C PHE A 178 14.89 -4.17 -11.43
N GLU A 179 13.74 -4.84 -11.43
CA GLU A 179 13.53 -6.15 -12.06
C GLU A 179 13.14 -6.02 -13.55
N PHE A 180 13.01 -4.79 -14.06
CA PHE A 180 12.62 -4.51 -15.43
C PHE A 180 13.76 -3.81 -16.19
N GLY A 181 14.03 -4.28 -17.41
CA GLY A 181 14.98 -3.63 -18.32
C GLY A 181 14.44 -2.34 -18.92
N VAL A 182 13.12 -2.27 -19.11
CA VAL A 182 12.44 -1.07 -19.64
C VAL A 182 11.16 -0.81 -18.87
N ILE A 183 11.02 0.42 -18.39
CA ILE A 183 9.83 0.91 -17.70
C ILE A 183 9.28 2.10 -18.46
N SER A 184 7.96 2.15 -18.67
CA SER A 184 7.29 3.32 -19.24
C SER A 184 5.95 3.59 -18.55
N GLU A 185 5.60 4.87 -18.39
CA GLU A 185 4.25 5.25 -18.01
C GLU A 185 3.25 5.14 -19.17
N GLY A 186 3.76 5.30 -20.40
CA GLY A 186 2.98 5.30 -21.64
C GLY A 186 3.11 4.01 -22.46
N ARG A 187 2.36 3.96 -23.57
CA ARG A 187 2.40 2.83 -24.51
C ARG A 187 3.81 2.64 -25.09
N ILE A 188 4.27 1.40 -25.12
CA ILE A 188 5.52 1.01 -25.77
C ILE A 188 5.24 0.49 -27.19
N VAL A 189 5.91 1.09 -28.17
CA VAL A 189 5.81 0.68 -29.58
C VAL A 189 7.20 0.25 -30.05
N MET A 190 7.33 -1.00 -30.47
CA MET A 190 8.55 -1.51 -31.10
C MET A 190 8.25 -2.00 -32.51
N GLY A 191 9.15 -1.70 -33.43
CA GLY A 191 8.99 -1.94 -34.86
C GLY A 191 10.28 -2.40 -35.53
N GLY A 192 10.19 -2.90 -36.75
CA GLY A 192 11.37 -3.18 -37.59
C GLY A 192 12.07 -4.46 -37.20
N ASN A 193 13.35 -4.38 -36.81
CA ASN A 193 14.18 -5.52 -36.38
C ASN A 193 14.78 -5.25 -34.99
N ALA A 194 13.94 -4.85 -34.02
CA ALA A 194 14.40 -4.53 -32.68
C ALA A 194 14.65 -5.82 -31.87
N SER A 195 15.66 -5.81 -31.00
CA SER A 195 15.92 -6.91 -30.08
C SER A 195 16.25 -6.36 -28.71
N LEU A 196 15.65 -6.92 -27.66
CA LEU A 196 16.02 -6.68 -26.27
C LEU A 196 16.49 -8.00 -25.66
N MET A 197 17.70 -7.98 -25.11
CA MET A 197 18.36 -9.14 -24.54
C MET A 197 18.89 -8.80 -23.16
N GLY A 198 18.78 -9.74 -22.23
CA GLY A 198 19.41 -9.61 -20.92
C GLY A 198 20.93 -9.72 -21.06
N ALA A 199 21.67 -9.04 -20.20
CA ALA A 199 23.12 -9.17 -20.16
C ALA A 199 23.54 -10.50 -19.52
N ASN A 200 22.86 -10.90 -18.45
CA ASN A 200 23.14 -12.13 -17.70
C ASN A 200 21.92 -13.03 -17.54
N ASP A 201 20.74 -12.43 -17.40
CA ASP A 201 19.47 -13.14 -17.16
C ASP A 201 18.38 -12.57 -18.08
N PRO A 202 17.55 -13.41 -18.72
CA PRO A 202 16.43 -12.95 -19.55
C PRO A 202 15.47 -11.99 -18.83
N SER A 203 15.33 -12.10 -17.50
CA SER A 203 14.50 -11.18 -16.69
C SER A 203 15.00 -9.74 -16.71
N GLU A 204 16.29 -9.51 -16.97
CA GLU A 204 16.83 -8.16 -17.18
C GLU A 204 16.23 -7.49 -18.43
N ALA A 205 15.61 -8.25 -19.34
CA ALA A 205 14.90 -7.77 -20.52
C ALA A 205 13.37 -7.71 -20.32
N ASN A 206 12.88 -7.74 -19.09
CA ASN A 206 11.46 -7.56 -18.81
C ASN A 206 11.01 -6.12 -19.12
N PHE A 207 9.78 -5.98 -19.61
CA PHE A 207 9.13 -4.69 -19.81
C PHE A 207 8.04 -4.46 -18.77
N TYR A 208 7.92 -3.22 -18.29
CA TYR A 208 6.81 -2.79 -17.46
C TYR A 208 6.16 -1.52 -17.99
N VAL A 209 4.84 -1.54 -18.13
CA VAL A 209 4.03 -0.37 -18.51
C VAL A 209 2.98 -0.10 -17.44
N THR A 210 2.96 1.09 -16.85
CA THR A 210 1.90 1.43 -15.87
C THR A 210 0.54 1.57 -16.55
N GLY A 211 0.51 2.12 -17.77
CA GLY A 211 -0.65 2.13 -18.67
C GLY A 211 -1.66 3.24 -18.41
N GLN A 212 -1.26 4.39 -17.89
CA GLN A 212 -2.26 5.41 -17.48
C GLN A 212 -3.03 6.06 -18.65
N ASP A 213 -2.54 5.94 -19.89
CA ASP A 213 -3.04 6.75 -21.02
C ASP A 213 -3.62 5.96 -22.22
N ALA A 214 -3.51 4.62 -22.24
CA ALA A 214 -4.01 3.81 -23.37
C ALA A 214 -4.31 2.35 -22.99
N GLN A 215 -5.42 1.80 -23.52
CA GLN A 215 -5.75 0.36 -23.38
C GLN A 215 -4.78 -0.54 -24.17
N GLU A 216 -4.27 -0.08 -25.32
CA GLU A 216 -3.16 -0.75 -26.00
C GLU A 216 -1.86 -0.36 -25.32
N VAL A 217 -1.30 -1.25 -24.50
CA VAL A 217 -0.08 -0.99 -23.73
C VAL A 217 1.20 -1.35 -24.50
N PHE A 218 1.12 -2.37 -25.36
CA PHE A 218 2.24 -2.82 -26.20
C PHE A 218 1.81 -2.92 -27.66
N GLN A 219 2.63 -2.37 -28.56
CA GLN A 219 2.49 -2.55 -30.00
C GLN A 219 3.82 -3.04 -30.57
N LEU A 220 3.92 -4.34 -30.84
CA LEU A 220 5.13 -4.98 -31.33
C LEU A 220 4.94 -5.40 -32.80
N GLY A 221 5.73 -4.80 -33.69
CA GLY A 221 5.63 -4.99 -35.14
C GLY A 221 6.96 -5.35 -35.80
N GLY A 222 6.92 -6.08 -36.93
CA GLY A 222 8.13 -6.53 -37.61
C GLY A 222 8.75 -7.77 -36.98
N ASN A 223 10.08 -7.87 -36.99
CA ASN A 223 10.87 -8.96 -36.41
C ASN A 223 11.45 -8.52 -35.05
N VAL A 224 10.57 -8.41 -34.04
CA VAL A 224 10.98 -7.99 -32.69
C VAL A 224 11.25 -9.22 -31.83
N SER A 225 12.38 -9.25 -31.13
CA SER A 225 12.71 -10.31 -30.17
C SER A 225 12.95 -9.74 -28.79
N ILE A 226 12.25 -10.24 -27.79
CA ILE A 226 12.39 -9.86 -26.38
C ILE A 226 12.70 -11.14 -25.60
N GLU A 227 13.79 -11.15 -24.83
CA GLU A 227 14.16 -12.31 -24.00
C GLU A 227 13.37 -12.40 -22.69
N GLY A 228 12.84 -11.28 -22.19
CA GLY A 228 12.01 -11.23 -20.99
C GLY A 228 10.51 -11.25 -21.24
N ASP A 229 9.76 -11.05 -20.16
CA ASP A 229 8.30 -11.00 -20.12
C ASP A 229 7.76 -9.56 -20.26
N LEU A 230 6.47 -9.44 -20.58
CA LEU A 230 5.77 -8.16 -20.66
C LEU A 230 4.78 -8.01 -19.50
N TYR A 231 4.93 -6.93 -18.74
CA TYR A 231 4.08 -6.62 -17.60
C TYR A 231 3.34 -5.30 -17.82
N ALA A 232 2.06 -5.27 -17.44
CA ALA A 232 1.24 -4.07 -17.51
C ALA A 232 0.37 -3.91 -16.25
N GLY A 233 0.36 -2.70 -15.69
CA GLY A 233 -0.44 -2.36 -14.51
C GLY A 233 -1.95 -2.32 -14.78
N LEU A 234 -2.35 -2.06 -16.04
CA LEU A 234 -3.76 -2.09 -16.45
C LEU A 234 -4.28 -3.53 -16.55
N SER A 235 -5.39 -3.82 -15.87
CA SER A 235 -6.05 -5.14 -15.93
C SER A 235 -6.82 -5.39 -17.22
N ASP A 236 -7.27 -4.33 -17.91
CA ASP A 236 -7.94 -4.39 -19.22
C ASP A 236 -7.00 -4.01 -20.38
N GLY A 237 -5.71 -3.85 -20.09
CA GLY A 237 -4.70 -3.58 -21.11
C GLY A 237 -4.54 -4.76 -22.08
N TYR A 238 -4.12 -4.47 -23.30
CA TYR A 238 -3.80 -5.51 -24.30
C TYR A 238 -2.53 -5.18 -25.09
N ALA A 239 -1.94 -6.23 -25.67
CA ALA A 239 -0.79 -6.15 -26.56
C ALA A 239 -1.18 -6.51 -28.00
N THR A 240 -0.70 -5.73 -28.96
CA THR A 240 -0.80 -6.05 -30.40
C THR A 240 0.55 -6.58 -30.89
N LEU A 241 0.58 -7.85 -31.32
CA LEU A 241 1.80 -8.53 -31.76
C LEU A 241 1.72 -8.88 -33.25
N ALA A 242 2.77 -8.59 -34.01
CA ALA A 242 2.90 -9.02 -35.40
C ALA A 242 3.45 -10.46 -35.51
N SER A 243 3.37 -11.03 -36.72
CA SER A 243 3.62 -12.45 -36.97
C SER A 243 5.06 -12.94 -36.76
N ASN A 244 6.02 -12.04 -36.53
CA ASN A 244 7.43 -12.41 -36.36
C ASN A 244 7.97 -11.90 -35.02
N VAL A 245 7.08 -11.64 -34.06
CA VAL A 245 7.47 -11.23 -32.71
C VAL A 245 7.70 -12.46 -31.84
N THR A 246 8.78 -12.43 -31.06
CA THR A 246 9.07 -13.41 -30.01
C THR A 246 9.21 -12.70 -28.66
N VAL A 247 8.56 -13.24 -27.63
CA VAL A 247 8.63 -12.78 -26.23
C VAL A 247 9.04 -13.97 -25.37
N ALA A 248 10.03 -13.80 -24.49
CA ALA A 248 10.64 -14.90 -23.73
C ALA A 248 11.08 -16.10 -24.59
N GLY A 249 11.46 -15.84 -25.85
CA GLY A 249 11.80 -16.88 -26.84
C GLY A 249 10.59 -17.64 -27.41
N VAL A 250 9.37 -17.27 -27.04
CA VAL A 250 8.11 -17.86 -27.52
C VAL A 250 7.55 -17.04 -28.67
N SER A 251 7.12 -17.70 -29.76
CA SER A 251 6.55 -17.04 -30.94
C SER A 251 5.10 -16.64 -30.73
N TRP A 252 4.63 -15.60 -31.45
CA TRP A 252 3.27 -15.05 -31.31
C TRP A 252 2.13 -16.08 -31.49
N ASP A 253 2.35 -17.15 -32.24
CA ASP A 253 1.37 -18.18 -32.57
C ASP A 253 1.36 -19.35 -31.56
N ASP A 254 2.28 -19.34 -30.60
CA ASP A 254 2.36 -20.35 -29.55
C ASP A 254 1.41 -20.00 -28.38
N PRO A 255 0.53 -20.91 -27.95
CA PRO A 255 -0.36 -20.68 -26.80
C PRO A 255 0.35 -20.33 -25.49
N SER A 256 1.60 -20.78 -25.31
CA SER A 256 2.41 -20.50 -24.11
C SER A 256 2.80 -19.02 -23.98
N LEU A 257 2.67 -18.23 -25.05
CA LEU A 257 2.90 -16.78 -25.00
C LEU A 257 2.06 -16.08 -23.94
N SER A 258 0.84 -16.58 -23.69
CA SER A 258 -0.05 -16.02 -22.66
C SER A 258 0.51 -16.11 -21.23
N GLU A 259 1.47 -17.01 -20.98
CA GLU A 259 2.16 -17.13 -19.69
C GLU A 259 3.23 -16.04 -19.48
N HIS A 260 3.64 -15.35 -20.55
CA HIS A 260 4.66 -14.30 -20.57
C HIS A 260 4.07 -12.88 -20.70
N LEU A 261 2.73 -12.77 -20.72
CA LEU A 261 2.00 -11.52 -20.79
C LEU A 261 1.19 -11.33 -19.50
N HIS A 262 1.64 -10.43 -18.63
CA HIS A 262 1.06 -10.20 -17.32
C HIS A 262 0.34 -8.86 -17.27
N PHE A 263 -1.00 -8.90 -17.32
CA PHE A 263 -1.85 -7.71 -17.20
C PHE A 263 -2.46 -7.60 -15.80
N GLY A 264 -2.74 -6.38 -15.35
CA GLY A 264 -3.33 -6.11 -14.04
C GLY A 264 -2.37 -6.39 -12.87
N THR A 265 -1.08 -6.25 -13.11
CA THR A 265 -0.07 -6.34 -12.05
C THR A 265 -0.17 -5.12 -11.15
N ASP A 266 0.32 -5.21 -9.92
CA ASP A 266 0.30 -4.06 -9.01
C ASP A 266 1.00 -2.86 -9.67
N ILE A 267 0.34 -1.70 -9.63
CA ILE A 267 0.89 -0.46 -10.18
C ILE A 267 2.02 -0.01 -9.26
N THR A 268 3.27 -0.19 -9.68
CA THR A 268 4.42 0.42 -9.02
C THR A 268 4.64 1.80 -9.65
N PRO A 269 4.63 2.89 -8.86
CA PRO A 269 4.92 4.21 -9.38
C PRO A 269 6.35 4.25 -9.92
N VAL A 270 6.53 4.79 -11.13
CA VAL A 270 7.84 4.98 -11.72
C VAL A 270 8.54 6.12 -10.96
N PRO A 271 9.76 5.91 -10.44
CA PRO A 271 10.47 6.99 -9.77
C PRO A 271 10.78 8.10 -10.78
N ARG A 272 10.67 9.35 -10.35
CA ARG A 272 11.15 10.49 -11.13
C ARG A 272 12.64 10.69 -10.86
N PRO A 273 13.52 10.56 -11.86
CA PRO A 273 14.94 10.82 -11.65
C PRO A 273 15.16 12.26 -11.20
N ASP A 274 15.98 12.48 -10.18
CA ASP A 274 16.46 13.82 -9.84
C ASP A 274 17.54 14.23 -10.86
N THR A 275 17.20 15.18 -11.72
CA THR A 275 18.11 15.66 -12.77
C THR A 275 19.02 16.80 -12.31
N SER A 276 18.80 17.36 -11.11
CA SER A 276 19.49 18.55 -10.62
C SER A 276 21.01 18.34 -10.48
N VAL A 277 21.41 17.13 -10.10
CA VAL A 277 22.82 16.74 -9.95
C VAL A 277 23.58 16.77 -11.29
N PHE A 278 22.90 16.54 -12.40
CA PHE A 278 23.51 16.49 -13.73
C PHE A 278 23.64 17.88 -14.38
N ILE A 279 22.81 18.85 -13.97
CA ILE A 279 22.86 20.23 -14.49
C ILE A 279 24.23 20.86 -14.22
N ALA A 280 24.79 20.65 -13.02
CA ALA A 280 26.09 21.21 -12.65
C ALA A 280 27.25 20.59 -13.44
N LEU A 281 27.08 19.38 -13.95
CA LEU A 281 28.09 18.66 -14.73
C LEU A 281 28.11 19.11 -16.20
N ALA A 282 26.95 19.46 -16.77
CA ALA A 282 26.83 19.93 -18.15
C ALA A 282 27.31 21.39 -18.30
N THR A 283 28.58 21.58 -18.62
CA THR A 283 29.24 22.89 -18.64
C THR A 283 29.30 23.54 -20.03
N ASN A 284 29.27 22.74 -21.09
CA ASN A 284 29.52 23.22 -22.45
C ASN A 284 28.21 23.42 -23.24
N VAL A 285 27.91 24.67 -23.61
CA VAL A 285 26.68 24.99 -24.34
C VAL A 285 26.80 24.66 -25.84
N VAL A 286 25.87 23.86 -26.37
CA VAL A 286 25.78 23.51 -27.79
C VAL A 286 24.48 24.09 -28.38
N THR A 287 24.61 25.01 -29.32
CA THR A 287 23.47 25.62 -30.03
C THR A 287 23.38 25.21 -31.50
N ASP A 288 24.47 24.69 -32.06
CA ASP A 288 24.54 24.20 -33.44
C ASP A 288 25.60 23.11 -33.53
N VAL A 289 25.38 22.13 -34.41
CA VAL A 289 26.24 20.98 -34.64
C VAL A 289 26.64 20.97 -36.10
N SER A 290 27.59 21.84 -36.46
CA SER A 290 28.07 21.96 -37.83
C SER A 290 29.47 21.34 -37.99
N GLY A 291 29.59 20.25 -38.75
CA GLY A 291 30.88 19.65 -39.13
C GLY A 291 31.01 18.18 -38.74
N SER A 292 31.91 17.46 -39.41
CA SER A 292 32.14 16.01 -39.21
C SER A 292 33.22 15.70 -38.17
N GLY A 293 33.04 14.63 -37.38
CA GLY A 293 34.06 14.14 -36.45
C GLY A 293 34.15 14.93 -35.15
N GLN A 294 33.05 15.54 -34.71
CA GLN A 294 33.03 16.35 -33.50
C GLN A 294 33.00 15.47 -32.25
N ILE A 295 33.75 15.89 -31.24
CA ILE A 295 33.76 15.28 -29.92
C ILE A 295 33.25 16.33 -28.94
N PHE A 296 32.21 15.97 -28.20
CA PHE A 296 31.59 16.78 -27.17
C PHE A 296 31.83 16.15 -25.81
N ALA A 297 32.06 16.98 -24.80
CA ALA A 297 32.18 16.57 -23.41
C ALA A 297 31.23 17.41 -22.56
N ASN A 298 30.39 16.76 -21.74
CA ASN A 298 29.54 17.42 -20.75
C ASN A 298 28.77 18.63 -21.31
N ILE A 299 27.85 18.37 -22.24
CA ILE A 299 27.16 19.41 -23.01
C ILE A 299 25.74 19.68 -22.55
N VAL A 300 25.32 20.93 -22.69
CA VAL A 300 23.94 21.39 -22.52
C VAL A 300 23.38 21.92 -23.84
N ILE A 301 22.17 21.49 -24.18
CA ILE A 301 21.38 21.96 -25.33
C ILE A 301 20.32 22.93 -24.81
N PRO A 302 20.46 24.25 -25.03
CA PRO A 302 19.48 25.24 -24.60
C PRO A 302 18.13 25.09 -25.31
N PRO A 303 17.03 25.61 -24.75
CA PRO A 303 15.70 25.52 -25.34
C PRO A 303 15.65 26.07 -26.77
N ASN A 304 14.84 25.44 -27.62
CA ASN A 304 14.56 25.83 -29.01
C ASN A 304 15.77 25.85 -29.96
N THR A 305 16.88 25.19 -29.60
CA THR A 305 18.05 25.09 -30.48
C THR A 305 17.86 24.00 -31.54
N ASN A 306 17.13 22.93 -31.20
CA ASN A 306 16.76 21.83 -32.09
C ASN A 306 17.94 21.26 -32.92
N PRO A 307 19.07 20.89 -32.30
CA PRO A 307 20.25 20.46 -33.04
C PRO A 307 20.03 19.13 -33.76
N THR A 308 20.66 19.01 -34.94
CA THR A 308 20.73 17.76 -35.70
C THR A 308 22.19 17.30 -35.82
N PHE A 309 22.53 16.21 -35.14
CA PHE A 309 23.83 15.55 -35.22
C PHE A 309 23.86 14.65 -36.47
N SER A 310 24.28 15.20 -37.61
CA SER A 310 24.19 14.54 -38.93
C SER A 310 25.46 13.77 -39.36
N SER A 311 26.54 13.82 -38.58
CA SER A 311 27.84 13.21 -38.92
C SER A 311 28.36 12.32 -37.80
N ASP A 312 29.54 11.72 -37.99
CA ASP A 312 30.28 11.02 -36.94
C ASP A 312 30.50 11.95 -35.75
N VAL A 313 29.78 11.70 -34.65
CA VAL A 313 29.83 12.49 -33.41
C VAL A 313 30.08 11.57 -32.23
N VAL A 314 30.94 11.99 -31.31
CA VAL A 314 31.13 11.35 -30.02
C VAL A 314 30.71 12.31 -28.91
N VAL A 315 29.86 11.88 -27.99
CA VAL A 315 29.47 12.63 -26.78
C VAL A 315 29.96 11.85 -25.57
N ASN A 316 30.80 12.47 -24.75
CA ASN A 316 31.30 11.90 -23.50
C ASN A 316 30.70 12.65 -22.31
N GLY A 317 30.26 11.90 -21.30
CA GLY A 317 29.76 12.43 -20.03
C GLY A 317 28.27 12.70 -20.08
N VAL A 318 27.86 13.89 -19.63
CA VAL A 318 26.45 14.29 -19.54
C VAL A 318 26.03 15.04 -20.80
N LEU A 319 24.94 14.60 -21.44
CA LEU A 319 24.18 15.38 -22.41
C LEU A 319 22.89 15.87 -21.75
N TYR A 320 22.84 17.15 -21.38
CA TYR A 320 21.66 17.78 -20.80
C TYR A 320 20.83 18.50 -21.87
N ILE A 321 19.54 18.19 -21.96
CA ILE A 321 18.63 18.77 -22.96
C ILE A 321 17.55 19.58 -22.24
N GLN A 322 17.55 20.90 -22.46
CA GLN A 322 16.54 21.77 -21.87
C GLN A 322 15.26 21.78 -22.70
N SER A 323 14.10 21.79 -22.06
CA SER A 323 12.81 21.82 -22.78
C SER A 323 12.38 23.27 -23.11
N PRO A 324 11.71 23.55 -24.24
CA PRO A 324 11.38 22.63 -25.34
C PRO A 324 12.54 22.41 -26.32
N ASN A 325 12.67 21.19 -26.88
CA ASN A 325 13.65 20.88 -27.91
C ASN A 325 13.33 19.63 -28.76
N HIS A 326 13.76 19.68 -30.01
CA HIS A 326 13.80 18.56 -30.97
C HIS A 326 15.24 18.18 -31.29
N VAL A 327 15.80 17.21 -30.56
CA VAL A 327 17.17 16.74 -30.76
C VAL A 327 17.17 15.53 -31.70
N THR A 328 17.92 15.61 -32.79
CA THR A 328 18.00 14.53 -33.79
C THR A 328 19.43 14.02 -33.97
N PHE A 329 19.64 12.73 -33.79
CA PHE A 329 20.88 12.00 -34.09
C PHE A 329 20.71 11.24 -35.42
N ALA A 330 21.09 11.87 -36.53
CA ALA A 330 20.91 11.33 -37.87
C ALA A 330 22.17 10.65 -38.45
N GLY A 331 23.35 11.00 -37.94
CA GLY A 331 24.64 10.43 -38.33
C GLY A 331 25.02 9.17 -37.53
N LYS A 332 26.29 8.80 -37.59
CA LYS A 332 26.86 7.81 -36.67
C LYS A 332 27.20 8.49 -35.35
N VAL A 333 26.50 8.15 -34.27
CA VAL A 333 26.67 8.82 -32.98
C VAL A 333 27.11 7.80 -31.94
N THR A 334 28.18 8.12 -31.20
CA THR A 334 28.58 7.36 -30.02
C THR A 334 28.38 8.23 -28.79
N ILE A 335 27.61 7.76 -27.82
CA ILE A 335 27.38 8.42 -26.55
C ILE A 335 28.00 7.53 -25.47
N ASN A 336 29.00 8.02 -24.77
CA ASN A 336 29.59 7.37 -23.60
C ASN A 336 29.15 8.16 -22.38
N GLY A 337 28.12 7.69 -21.66
CA GLY A 337 27.57 8.41 -20.52
C GLY A 337 26.04 8.45 -20.52
N VAL A 338 25.47 9.59 -20.11
CA VAL A 338 24.04 9.70 -19.79
C VAL A 338 23.40 10.86 -20.54
N ILE A 339 22.21 10.63 -21.08
CA ILE A 339 21.34 11.68 -21.63
C ILE A 339 20.31 12.04 -20.57
N VAL A 340 20.23 13.32 -20.24
CA VAL A 340 19.34 13.87 -19.21
C VAL A 340 18.50 14.97 -19.85
N THR A 341 17.22 15.05 -19.51
CA THR A 341 16.31 16.08 -20.01
C THR A 341 15.67 16.84 -18.86
N ASP A 342 15.23 18.07 -19.11
CA ASP A 342 14.22 18.70 -18.25
C ASP A 342 12.93 17.86 -18.25
N ASP A 343 12.10 17.99 -17.22
CA ASP A 343 10.72 17.51 -17.20
C ASP A 343 9.84 18.51 -17.98
N PRO A 344 9.39 18.20 -19.22
CA PRO A 344 8.52 19.10 -19.99
C PRO A 344 7.09 19.16 -19.44
N GLY A 345 6.76 18.37 -18.41
CA GLY A 345 5.38 18.11 -17.99
C GLY A 345 4.71 17.04 -18.85
N SER A 346 3.49 16.67 -18.48
CA SER A 346 2.75 15.61 -19.16
C SER A 346 2.22 16.05 -20.54
N GLY A 347 2.37 15.16 -21.54
CA GLY A 347 1.70 15.29 -22.83
C GLY A 347 2.35 16.23 -23.87
N ASP A 348 3.49 16.87 -23.57
CA ASP A 348 4.14 17.81 -24.51
C ASP A 348 5.14 17.13 -25.48
N VAL A 349 4.74 15.99 -26.04
CA VAL A 349 5.54 15.28 -27.07
C VAL A 349 5.66 16.06 -28.39
N ALA A 350 4.79 17.04 -28.63
CA ALA A 350 4.81 17.85 -29.85
C ALA A 350 5.98 18.84 -29.91
N ASN A 351 6.50 19.26 -28.75
CA ASN A 351 7.62 20.21 -28.64
C ASN A 351 8.89 19.60 -28.04
N ASN A 352 8.85 18.33 -27.63
CA ASN A 352 9.94 17.64 -26.95
C ASN A 352 10.17 16.27 -27.57
N THR A 353 11.23 16.11 -28.34
CA THR A 353 11.56 14.83 -28.97
C THR A 353 13.06 14.59 -29.01
N ILE A 354 13.48 13.38 -28.66
CA ILE A 354 14.81 12.86 -28.95
C ILE A 354 14.65 11.79 -30.03
N THR A 355 15.30 11.99 -31.17
CA THR A 355 15.20 11.09 -32.31
C THR A 355 16.57 10.49 -32.64
N PHE A 356 16.68 9.17 -32.63
CA PHE A 356 17.85 8.45 -33.15
C PHE A 356 17.50 7.87 -34.53
N ALA A 357 17.86 8.59 -35.59
CA ALA A 357 17.58 8.22 -36.98
C ALA A 357 18.78 7.55 -37.68
N GLY A 358 20.00 7.74 -37.16
CA GLY A 358 21.23 7.12 -37.66
C GLY A 358 21.74 5.97 -36.80
N GLN A 359 22.95 5.49 -37.11
CA GLN A 359 23.60 4.45 -36.29
C GLN A 359 24.03 5.06 -34.95
N SER A 360 23.38 4.66 -33.86
CA SER A 360 23.71 5.17 -32.53
C SER A 360 24.28 4.05 -31.66
N THR A 361 25.33 4.34 -30.92
CA THR A 361 25.95 3.45 -29.93
C THR A 361 25.96 4.20 -28.61
N ILE A 362 25.25 3.67 -27.61
CA ILE A 362 25.17 4.28 -26.28
C ILE A 362 25.84 3.32 -25.31
N ASN A 363 26.89 3.79 -24.66
CA ASN A 363 27.68 3.06 -23.68
C ASN A 363 27.50 3.67 -22.30
N GLY A 364 27.66 2.86 -21.25
CA GLY A 364 27.61 3.33 -19.88
C GLY A 364 28.75 4.28 -19.52
N VAL A 365 28.65 4.85 -18.32
CA VAL A 365 29.67 5.74 -17.74
C VAL A 365 31.02 5.03 -17.51
N ASP A 366 31.04 3.71 -17.50
CA ASP A 366 32.24 2.88 -17.40
C ASP A 366 33.17 2.99 -18.63
N GLN A 367 32.63 3.43 -19.76
CA GLN A 367 33.39 3.67 -21.00
C GLN A 367 33.86 5.13 -21.13
N LEU A 368 33.77 5.93 -20.06
CA LEU A 368 34.28 7.29 -20.07
C LEU A 368 35.81 7.32 -20.12
N PRO A 369 36.40 8.32 -20.80
CA PRO A 369 37.85 8.54 -20.74
C PRO A 369 38.30 8.84 -19.31
N ASP A 370 39.47 8.35 -18.93
CA ASP A 370 40.14 8.70 -17.66
C ASP A 370 40.66 10.14 -17.73
N GLN A 371 39.78 11.11 -17.47
CA GLN A 371 40.07 12.54 -17.48
C GLN A 371 39.39 13.23 -16.29
N PRO A 372 40.00 14.30 -15.71
CA PRO A 372 39.49 14.95 -14.49
C PRO A 372 38.09 15.56 -14.60
N GLU A 373 37.57 15.74 -15.81
CA GLU A 373 36.24 16.28 -16.09
C GLU A 373 35.13 15.23 -16.03
N PHE A 374 35.49 13.95 -15.86
CA PHE A 374 34.58 12.81 -15.73
C PHE A 374 34.71 12.06 -14.39
N ASP A 375 35.59 12.54 -13.49
CA ASP A 375 35.83 11.98 -12.14
C ASP A 375 34.80 12.42 -11.10
#